data_AF-A0A397UG55-F1
#
_entry.id   AF-A0A397UG55-F1
#
_cell.length_a   1.000
_cell.length_b   1.000
_cell.length_c   1.000
_cell.angle_alpha   90.00
_cell.angle_beta   90.00
_cell.angle_gamma   90.00
#
_symmetry.space_group_name_H-M   'P 1'
#
loop_
_entity.id
_entity.type
_entity.pdbx_description
1 polymer ?
#
loop_
_entity_poly.entity_id
_entity_poly.type
_entity_poly.pdbx_seq_one_letter_code
_entity_poly.pdbx_strand_id
1 'polypeptide(L)'
;MSNDSSYPSSTSFVIKMWIHFEDESDPVKLKADLSQVVDLDDFKDILRNEFKELKDIKNQKIVFLDNNSTPLSPDTRLQTLVDSTTAKAPLIVRYPLSNANIAVNFNYLRCSGKCKIPHTSGSLSLLREEVVGRFKELQTEEFYFFNDETKDEIRNEYSFNFLVSQTELNDNSYNLKLKVKVEGKKSYSDWDLKDVFKEILGQPDYVSLGDIPRFNVDDLPPLEHPFSEGELKIFIEELRTTFNAFNKEFGTNEPTARVYINAFMKVAVCYIQDHINKSAKLSVEIPLDGSRGYGPVDYIVEIVRILVLLCEAKSEDMNKGTAQVLVQMHSAMERQLRKRKFQMEPTIFGIVTTGKLWRFVRWTGSLENPTVHITEEFTCNFLDNMELEKKVLRYIAQILQAQAMTFGDDDKNSGHPSKRQCTNQENDK
;
A
#
# COMPACT_ATOMS: atom_id res chain seq x y z
N MET A 1 28.82 -4.76 -84.54
CA MET A 1 29.74 -5.19 -83.46
C MET A 1 30.25 -3.91 -82.83
N SER A 2 29.95 -3.55 -81.60
CA SER A 2 29.75 -4.37 -80.41
C SER A 2 28.76 -3.68 -79.46
N ASN A 3 27.84 -4.45 -78.89
CA ASN A 3 26.98 -4.03 -77.77
C ASN A 3 27.85 -3.98 -76.52
N ASP A 4 27.92 -2.81 -75.89
CA ASP A 4 28.47 -2.67 -74.55
C ASP A 4 27.31 -2.73 -73.55
N SER A 5 27.20 -3.85 -72.85
CA SER A 5 26.28 -4.05 -71.74
C SER A 5 27.11 -4.45 -70.53
N SER A 6 27.23 -3.58 -69.53
CA SER A 6 27.59 -4.02 -68.19
C SER A 6 26.85 -3.20 -67.12
N TYR A 7 25.79 -3.85 -66.64
CA TYR A 7 25.17 -3.89 -65.31
C TYR A 7 24.99 -2.62 -64.46
N PRO A 8 23.76 -2.35 -63.97
CA PRO A 8 23.55 -1.39 -62.91
C PRO A 8 24.18 -1.89 -61.61
N SER A 9 24.97 -1.02 -60.98
CA SER A 9 25.50 -1.13 -59.63
C SER A 9 24.41 -1.61 -58.65
N SER A 10 24.68 -2.71 -57.94
CA SER A 10 23.81 -3.23 -56.90
C SER A 10 23.65 -2.19 -55.80
N THR A 11 22.48 -1.57 -55.73
CA THR A 11 22.04 -0.82 -54.56
C THR A 11 22.05 -1.77 -53.37
N SER A 12 22.95 -1.54 -52.40
CA SER A 12 22.97 -2.28 -51.16
C SER A 12 21.61 -2.13 -50.46
N PHE A 13 20.93 -3.25 -50.21
CA PHE A 13 19.69 -3.27 -49.44
C PHE A 13 20.04 -3.10 -47.96
N VAL A 14 20.39 -1.87 -47.57
CA VAL A 14 20.61 -1.51 -46.16
C VAL A 14 19.24 -1.48 -45.49
N ILE A 15 18.90 -2.60 -44.86
CA ILE A 15 17.69 -2.71 -44.05
C ILE A 15 17.92 -1.96 -42.74
N LYS A 16 16.90 -1.22 -42.30
CA LYS A 16 16.94 -0.38 -41.08
C LYS A 16 15.97 -0.96 -40.06
N MET A 17 16.50 -1.54 -38.99
CA MET A 17 15.70 -2.11 -37.91
C MET A 17 16.02 -1.43 -36.58
N TRP A 18 15.03 -1.26 -35.70
CA TRP A 18 15.25 -0.73 -34.36
C TRP A 18 15.44 -1.87 -33.36
N ILE A 19 16.49 -1.76 -32.57
CA ILE A 19 16.94 -2.79 -31.62
C ILE A 19 17.12 -2.14 -30.26
N HIS A 20 16.71 -2.81 -29.20
CA HIS A 20 16.93 -2.36 -27.83
C HIS A 20 17.60 -3.46 -27.02
N PHE A 21 18.81 -3.17 -26.53
CA PHE A 21 19.45 -3.98 -25.50
C PHE A 21 18.82 -3.63 -24.15
N GLU A 22 18.31 -4.62 -23.42
CA GLU A 22 17.54 -4.35 -22.19
C GLU A 22 18.30 -3.55 -21.14
N ASP A 23 19.63 -3.67 -21.09
CA ASP A 23 20.49 -2.96 -20.15
C ASP A 23 20.86 -1.53 -20.59
N GLU A 24 20.43 -1.10 -21.79
CA GLU A 24 20.65 0.24 -22.33
C GLU A 24 19.41 1.13 -22.21
N SER A 25 19.60 2.45 -22.13
CA SER A 25 18.50 3.40 -21.96
C SER A 25 17.66 3.61 -23.22
N ASP A 26 18.28 3.51 -24.39
CA ASP A 26 17.68 3.93 -25.65
C ASP A 26 17.82 2.88 -26.76
N PRO A 27 16.80 2.71 -27.61
CA PRO A 27 16.90 1.85 -28.77
C PRO A 27 17.83 2.44 -29.83
N VAL A 28 18.58 1.55 -30.47
CA VAL A 28 19.53 1.88 -31.54
C VAL A 28 18.99 1.44 -32.89
N LYS A 29 19.33 2.20 -33.92
CA LYS A 29 18.93 1.89 -35.29
C LYS A 29 20.05 1.14 -36.00
N LEU A 30 19.87 -0.16 -36.19
CA LEU A 30 20.79 -1.00 -36.96
C LEU A 30 20.73 -0.63 -38.45
N LYS A 31 21.91 -0.56 -39.08
CA LYS A 31 22.09 -0.37 -40.51
C LYS A 31 23.03 -1.46 -41.03
N ALA A 32 22.48 -2.61 -41.38
CA ALA A 32 23.24 -3.75 -41.88
C ALA A 32 22.60 -4.31 -43.16
N ASP A 33 23.39 -5.04 -43.94
CA ASP A 33 22.87 -5.84 -45.05
C ASP A 33 22.25 -7.12 -44.48
N LEU A 34 20.93 -7.25 -44.57
CA LEU A 34 20.17 -8.40 -44.08
C LEU A 34 19.67 -9.28 -45.23
N SER A 35 20.19 -9.10 -46.45
CA SER A 35 19.71 -9.80 -47.66
C SER A 35 19.90 -11.33 -47.61
N GLN A 36 20.82 -11.82 -46.77
CA GLN A 36 21.09 -13.24 -46.56
C GLN A 36 20.54 -13.77 -45.22
N VAL A 37 19.82 -12.94 -44.45
CA VAL A 37 19.32 -13.30 -43.12
C VAL A 37 17.85 -13.70 -43.25
N VAL A 38 17.54 -14.98 -43.02
CA VAL A 38 16.19 -15.51 -43.20
C VAL A 38 15.35 -15.34 -41.93
N ASP A 39 15.93 -15.69 -40.79
CA ASP A 39 15.25 -15.72 -39.49
C ASP A 39 16.10 -15.07 -38.38
N LEU A 40 15.59 -15.15 -37.15
CA LEU A 40 16.26 -14.59 -35.99
C LEU A 40 17.53 -15.36 -35.59
N ASP A 41 17.68 -16.63 -35.94
CA ASP A 41 18.89 -17.39 -35.61
C ASP A 41 20.07 -16.93 -36.47
N ASP A 42 19.84 -16.79 -37.79
CA ASP A 42 20.80 -16.19 -38.73
C ASP A 42 21.18 -14.76 -38.30
N PHE A 43 20.21 -14.02 -37.76
CA PHE A 43 20.39 -12.62 -37.39
C PHE A 43 21.39 -12.40 -36.24
N LYS A 44 21.61 -13.40 -35.39
CA LYS A 44 22.52 -13.29 -34.24
C LYS A 44 23.96 -13.00 -34.67
N ASP A 45 24.41 -13.58 -35.77
CA ASP A 45 25.77 -13.37 -36.25
C ASP A 45 25.99 -11.93 -36.75
N ILE A 46 24.96 -11.33 -37.36
CA ILE A 46 24.98 -9.90 -37.71
C ILE A 46 25.12 -9.05 -36.44
N LEU A 47 24.30 -9.32 -35.42
CA LEU A 47 24.38 -8.54 -34.18
C LEU A 47 25.72 -8.64 -33.47
N ARG A 48 26.33 -9.82 -33.45
CA ARG A 48 27.66 -10.02 -32.84
C ARG A 48 28.78 -9.29 -33.56
N ASN A 49 28.65 -9.12 -34.89
CA ASN A 49 29.62 -8.39 -35.69
C ASN A 49 29.46 -6.87 -35.52
N GLU A 50 28.21 -6.40 -35.38
CA GLU A 50 27.88 -4.98 -35.32
C GLU A 50 27.97 -4.39 -33.90
N PHE A 51 27.72 -5.19 -32.86
CA PHE A 51 27.68 -4.75 -31.47
C PHE A 51 28.75 -5.44 -30.62
N LYS A 52 29.61 -4.62 -29.99
CA LYS A 52 30.75 -5.09 -29.18
C LYS A 52 30.30 -5.90 -27.96
N GLU A 53 29.13 -5.57 -27.42
CA GLU A 53 28.49 -6.17 -26.25
C GLU A 53 28.23 -7.66 -26.46
N LEU A 54 28.01 -8.07 -27.71
CA LEU A 54 27.66 -9.44 -28.08
C LEU A 54 28.83 -10.26 -28.63
N LYS A 55 30.00 -9.64 -28.86
CA LYS A 55 31.12 -10.27 -29.58
C LYS A 55 31.52 -11.63 -29.01
N ASP A 56 31.58 -11.73 -27.68
CA ASP A 56 31.99 -12.93 -26.94
C ASP A 56 30.80 -13.78 -26.45
N ILE A 57 29.57 -13.38 -26.79
CA ILE A 57 28.35 -14.09 -26.40
C ILE A 57 28.04 -15.16 -27.45
N LYS A 58 27.76 -16.38 -26.98
CA LYS A 58 27.34 -17.49 -27.87
C LYS A 58 25.91 -17.24 -28.38
N ASN A 59 25.64 -17.54 -29.65
CA ASN A 59 24.32 -17.37 -30.28
C ASN A 59 23.18 -18.04 -29.48
N GLN A 60 23.42 -19.19 -28.86
CA GLN A 60 22.37 -19.88 -28.06
C GLN A 60 21.98 -19.12 -26.78
N LYS A 61 22.79 -18.15 -26.35
CA LYS A 61 22.53 -17.32 -25.17
C LYS A 61 21.92 -15.95 -25.51
N ILE A 62 21.74 -15.63 -26.79
CA ILE A 62 21.06 -14.42 -27.25
C ILE A 62 19.58 -14.75 -27.44
N VAL A 63 18.72 -14.02 -26.75
CA VAL A 63 17.26 -14.19 -26.81
C VAL A 63 16.65 -12.92 -27.38
N PHE A 64 15.72 -13.09 -28.32
CA PHE A 64 14.94 -12.00 -28.89
C PHE A 64 13.57 -11.95 -28.24
N LEU A 65 13.11 -10.74 -27.90
CA LEU A 65 11.76 -10.52 -27.42
C LEU A 65 11.05 -9.47 -28.30
N ASP A 66 9.74 -9.58 -28.40
CA ASP A 66 8.92 -8.52 -28.97
C ASP A 66 8.84 -7.30 -28.04
N ASN A 67 8.16 -6.25 -28.47
CA ASN A 67 7.99 -5.03 -27.68
C ASN A 67 7.13 -5.23 -26.40
N ASN A 68 6.48 -6.38 -26.24
CA ASN A 68 5.75 -6.76 -25.04
C ASN A 68 6.57 -7.71 -24.14
N SER A 69 7.89 -7.82 -24.39
CA SER A 69 8.80 -8.72 -23.68
C SER A 69 8.42 -10.20 -23.81
N THR A 70 7.73 -10.58 -24.90
CA THR A 70 7.41 -11.98 -25.20
C THR A 70 8.56 -12.60 -26.01
N PRO A 71 9.12 -13.75 -25.58
CA PRO A 71 10.17 -14.43 -26.33
C PRO A 71 9.73 -14.81 -27.75
N LEU A 72 10.56 -14.48 -28.73
CA LEU A 72 10.36 -14.84 -30.13
C LEU A 72 11.11 -16.14 -30.46
N SER A 73 10.49 -16.96 -31.30
CA SER A 73 11.10 -18.22 -31.75
C SER A 73 12.27 -17.94 -32.70
N PRO A 74 13.39 -18.69 -32.63
CA PRO A 74 14.53 -18.49 -33.54
C PRO A 74 14.20 -18.56 -35.03
N ASP A 75 13.18 -19.35 -35.42
CA ASP A 75 12.70 -19.48 -36.80
C ASP A 75 11.74 -18.36 -37.24
N THR A 76 11.52 -17.35 -36.39
CA THR A 76 10.72 -16.17 -36.74
C THR A 76 11.39 -15.44 -37.89
N ARG A 77 10.66 -15.26 -39.00
CA ARG A 77 11.19 -14.60 -40.20
C ARG A 77 11.57 -13.17 -39.91
N LEU A 78 12.80 -12.77 -40.26
CA LEU A 78 13.28 -11.43 -39.96
C LEU A 78 12.51 -10.35 -40.73
N GLN A 79 12.12 -10.63 -41.98
CA GLN A 79 11.38 -9.69 -42.82
C GLN A 79 10.06 -9.22 -42.19
N THR A 80 9.40 -10.06 -41.37
CA THR A 80 8.16 -9.65 -40.70
C THR A 80 8.39 -8.65 -39.56
N LEU A 81 9.62 -8.58 -39.03
CA LEU A 81 9.99 -7.69 -37.93
C LEU A 81 10.58 -6.37 -38.44
N VAL A 82 11.37 -6.44 -39.51
CA VAL A 82 12.05 -5.29 -40.12
C VAL A 82 11.09 -4.12 -40.36
N ASP A 83 9.93 -4.41 -40.96
CA ASP A 83 8.96 -3.38 -41.32
C ASP A 83 8.09 -2.92 -40.13
N SER A 84 8.08 -3.67 -39.02
CA SER A 84 7.26 -3.37 -37.83
C SER A 84 8.03 -2.65 -36.72
N THR A 85 9.36 -2.80 -36.66
CA THR A 85 10.13 -2.16 -35.58
C THR A 85 10.21 -0.65 -35.73
N THR A 86 10.05 0.06 -34.61
CA THR A 86 10.23 1.51 -34.53
C THR A 86 11.02 1.87 -33.28
N ALA A 87 11.44 3.13 -33.15
CA ALA A 87 12.06 3.60 -31.90
C ALA A 87 11.13 3.46 -30.68
N LYS A 88 9.81 3.39 -30.86
CA LYS A 88 8.83 3.18 -29.77
C LYS A 88 8.42 1.71 -29.61
N ALA A 89 8.81 0.86 -30.56
CA ALA A 89 8.51 -0.57 -30.57
C ALA A 89 9.69 -1.33 -31.19
N PRO A 90 10.86 -1.37 -30.51
CA PRO A 90 12.05 -2.05 -31.02
C PRO A 90 11.96 -3.57 -30.88
N LEU A 91 12.84 -4.28 -31.57
CA LEU A 91 13.17 -5.67 -31.25
C LEU A 91 14.07 -5.70 -30.00
N ILE A 92 13.65 -6.39 -28.94
CA ILE A 92 14.39 -6.43 -27.68
C ILE A 92 15.41 -7.58 -27.73
N VAL A 93 16.63 -7.31 -27.26
CA VAL A 93 17.73 -8.28 -27.21
C VAL A 93 18.16 -8.49 -25.77
N ARG A 94 18.03 -9.75 -25.32
CA ARG A 94 18.50 -10.22 -24.02
C ARG A 94 19.74 -11.09 -24.16
N TYR A 95 20.74 -10.84 -23.33
CA TYR A 95 21.99 -11.60 -23.34
C TYR A 95 22.61 -11.69 -21.93
N PRO A 96 23.43 -12.71 -21.64
CA PRO A 96 24.08 -12.85 -20.33
C PRO A 96 25.17 -11.79 -20.13
N LEU A 97 25.16 -11.17 -18.95
CA LEU A 97 26.20 -10.23 -18.52
C LEU A 97 27.32 -10.94 -17.75
N SER A 98 27.01 -12.05 -17.07
CA SER A 98 28.02 -12.96 -16.53
C SER A 98 27.49 -14.40 -16.40
N ASN A 99 28.35 -15.35 -16.02
CA ASN A 99 27.94 -16.72 -15.69
C ASN A 99 27.47 -16.87 -14.23
N ALA A 100 27.45 -15.77 -13.47
CA ALA A 100 26.95 -15.76 -12.11
C ALA A 100 25.42 -15.71 -12.10
N ASN A 101 24.86 -15.99 -10.93
CA ASN A 101 23.45 -15.76 -10.66
C ASN A 101 23.27 -14.54 -9.76
N ILE A 102 22.03 -14.08 -9.62
CA ILE A 102 21.63 -13.08 -8.65
C ILE A 102 20.68 -13.77 -7.69
N ALA A 103 21.10 -13.90 -6.44
CA ALA A 103 20.27 -14.38 -5.35
C ALA A 103 19.59 -13.16 -4.71
N VAL A 104 18.26 -13.07 -4.83
CA VAL A 104 17.49 -11.93 -4.34
C VAL A 104 16.64 -12.38 -3.17
N ASN A 105 16.87 -11.75 -2.01
CA ASN A 105 15.92 -11.77 -0.91
C ASN A 105 15.02 -10.54 -1.06
N PHE A 106 13.73 -10.76 -1.25
CA PHE A 106 12.78 -9.66 -1.40
C PHE A 106 11.70 -9.69 -0.35
N ASN A 107 11.15 -8.53 0.00
CA ASN A 107 9.98 -8.45 0.86
C ASN A 107 8.93 -7.49 0.28
N TYR A 108 7.68 -7.92 0.33
CA TYR A 108 6.52 -7.11 0.06
C TYR A 108 5.65 -7.13 1.31
N LEU A 109 5.34 -5.95 1.86
CA LEU A 109 4.65 -5.82 3.15
C LEU A 109 5.39 -6.61 4.25
N ARG A 110 4.71 -7.53 4.94
CA ARG A 110 5.26 -8.43 5.98
C ARG A 110 5.73 -9.78 5.43
N CYS A 111 5.59 -10.01 4.12
CA CYS A 111 5.92 -11.29 3.49
C CYS A 111 7.29 -11.21 2.82
N SER A 112 8.17 -12.15 3.14
CA SER A 112 9.45 -12.30 2.45
C SER A 112 9.37 -13.37 1.36
N GLY A 113 10.27 -13.27 0.40
CA GLY A 113 10.50 -14.22 -0.68
C GLY A 113 11.99 -14.30 -1.00
N LYS A 114 12.38 -15.37 -1.67
CA LYS A 114 13.73 -15.55 -2.18
C LYS A 114 13.68 -16.21 -3.55
N CYS A 115 14.52 -15.77 -4.46
CA CYS A 115 14.68 -16.39 -5.77
C CYS A 115 16.15 -16.32 -6.20
N LYS A 116 16.48 -17.11 -7.23
CA LYS A 116 17.79 -17.09 -7.88
C LYS A 116 17.56 -16.99 -9.37
N ILE A 117 18.05 -15.91 -9.97
CA ILE A 117 17.88 -15.59 -11.39
C ILE A 117 19.25 -15.51 -12.08
N PRO A 118 19.36 -15.80 -13.38
CA PRO A 118 20.61 -15.60 -14.11
C PRO A 118 20.95 -14.10 -14.22
N HIS A 119 22.25 -13.76 -14.28
CA HIS A 119 22.70 -12.40 -14.54
C HIS A 119 22.74 -12.11 -16.05
N THR A 120 21.72 -11.39 -16.51
CA THR A 120 21.45 -11.06 -17.91
C THR A 120 21.05 -9.60 -18.02
N SER A 121 21.07 -9.04 -19.23
CA SER A 121 20.55 -7.70 -19.50
C SER A 121 19.08 -7.50 -19.07
N GLY A 122 18.30 -8.58 -18.98
CA GLY A 122 16.88 -8.57 -18.58
C GLY A 122 16.59 -9.20 -17.22
N SER A 123 17.52 -9.14 -16.27
CA SER A 123 17.36 -9.78 -14.96
C SER A 123 16.24 -9.17 -14.11
N LEU A 124 15.96 -7.87 -14.22
CA LEU A 124 14.87 -7.26 -13.47
C LEU A 124 13.52 -7.83 -13.90
N SER A 125 13.33 -8.08 -15.20
CA SER A 125 12.13 -8.69 -15.76
C SER A 125 11.89 -10.08 -15.17
N LEU A 126 12.95 -10.91 -15.09
CA LEU A 126 12.89 -12.23 -14.45
C LEU A 126 12.55 -12.11 -12.94
N LEU A 127 13.12 -11.12 -12.24
CA LEU A 127 12.77 -10.86 -10.84
C LEU A 127 11.29 -10.46 -10.69
N ARG A 128 10.76 -9.63 -11.60
CA ARG A 128 9.35 -9.23 -11.59
C ARG A 128 8.42 -10.43 -11.78
N GLU A 129 8.76 -11.34 -12.70
CA GLU A 129 8.00 -12.59 -12.89
C GLU A 129 7.97 -13.45 -11.62
N GLU A 130 9.11 -13.63 -10.95
CA GLU A 130 9.20 -14.37 -9.67
C GLU A 130 8.35 -13.71 -8.56
N VAL A 131 8.39 -12.39 -8.48
CA VAL A 131 7.65 -11.60 -7.49
C VAL A 131 6.13 -11.67 -7.73
N VAL A 132 5.68 -11.50 -8.97
CA VAL A 132 4.25 -11.66 -9.35
C VAL A 132 3.80 -13.12 -9.24
N GLY A 133 4.72 -14.06 -9.48
CA GLY A 133 4.53 -15.49 -9.22
C GLY A 133 4.11 -15.74 -7.76
N ARG A 134 4.76 -15.04 -6.83
CA ARG A 134 4.54 -15.14 -5.37
C ARG A 134 3.38 -14.29 -4.86
N PHE A 135 3.26 -13.05 -5.34
CA PHE A 135 2.28 -12.05 -4.90
C PHE A 135 1.35 -11.71 -6.07
N LYS A 136 0.28 -12.48 -6.20
CA LYS A 136 -0.65 -12.36 -7.34
C LYS A 136 -1.35 -11.00 -7.39
N GLU A 137 -1.49 -10.35 -6.25
CA GLU A 137 -2.00 -8.98 -6.12
C GLU A 137 -1.16 -7.95 -6.88
N LEU A 138 0.14 -8.19 -7.10
CA LEU A 138 1.02 -7.28 -7.83
C LEU A 138 0.85 -7.35 -9.35
N GLN A 139 0.08 -8.32 -9.87
CA GLN A 139 -0.10 -8.48 -11.32
C GLN A 139 -0.77 -7.26 -11.97
N THR A 140 -1.60 -6.54 -11.22
CA THR A 140 -2.34 -5.36 -11.69
C THR A 140 -1.77 -4.05 -11.17
N GLU A 141 -0.64 -4.10 -10.47
CA GLU A 141 -0.06 -2.94 -9.78
C GLU A 141 1.21 -2.48 -10.48
N GLU A 142 1.40 -1.17 -10.54
CA GLU A 142 2.69 -0.58 -10.93
C GLU A 142 3.63 -0.62 -9.72
N PHE A 143 4.58 -1.56 -9.74
CA PHE A 143 5.52 -1.77 -8.64
C PHE A 143 6.98 -1.65 -9.07
N TYR A 144 7.83 -1.31 -8.10
CA TYR A 144 9.26 -1.13 -8.26
C TYR A 144 10.01 -1.73 -7.07
N PHE A 145 11.34 -1.81 -7.18
CA PHE A 145 12.19 -2.33 -6.11
C PHE A 145 12.95 -1.20 -5.43
N PHE A 146 13.20 -1.35 -4.15
CA PHE A 146 13.96 -0.38 -3.34
C PHE A 146 15.06 -1.11 -2.58
N ASN A 147 16.29 -0.61 -2.70
CA ASN A 147 17.42 -1.11 -1.93
C ASN A 147 17.59 -0.25 -0.67
N ASP A 148 17.44 -0.85 0.51
CA ASP A 148 17.57 -0.12 1.78
C ASP A 148 19.01 0.32 2.09
N GLU A 149 20.00 -0.39 1.55
CA GLU A 149 21.42 -0.13 1.80
C GLU A 149 21.90 1.07 0.98
N THR A 150 21.56 1.09 -0.32
CA THR A 150 21.94 2.20 -1.21
C THR A 150 20.95 3.35 -1.22
N LYS A 151 19.71 3.13 -0.73
CA LYS A 151 18.57 4.07 -0.79
C LYS A 151 18.07 4.36 -2.20
N ASP A 152 18.35 3.47 -3.16
CA ASP A 152 17.94 3.66 -4.55
C ASP A 152 16.59 3.01 -4.88
N GLU A 153 15.86 3.68 -5.75
CA GLU A 153 14.71 3.12 -6.45
C GLU A 153 15.15 2.46 -7.75
N ILE A 154 14.78 1.20 -7.93
CA ILE A 154 15.09 0.39 -9.09
C ILE A 154 13.83 0.21 -9.90
N ARG A 155 13.76 0.93 -11.01
CA ARG A 155 12.56 1.04 -11.86
C ARG A 155 12.77 0.46 -13.26
N ASN A 156 14.03 0.25 -13.67
CA ASN A 156 14.39 -0.26 -14.98
C ASN A 156 15.63 -1.17 -14.93
N GLU A 157 15.85 -1.92 -16.00
CA GLU A 157 16.95 -2.88 -16.14
C GLU A 157 18.32 -2.22 -15.94
N TYR A 158 18.55 -1.03 -16.51
CA TYR A 158 19.78 -0.27 -16.31
C TYR A 158 20.10 -0.05 -14.82
N SER A 159 19.14 0.46 -14.04
CA SER A 159 19.31 0.70 -12.61
C SER A 159 19.56 -0.59 -11.82
N PHE A 160 18.94 -1.69 -12.22
CA PHE A 160 19.12 -2.98 -11.57
C PHE A 160 20.52 -3.56 -11.86
N ASN A 161 20.95 -3.55 -13.13
CA ASN A 161 22.28 -4.04 -13.52
C ASN A 161 23.39 -3.14 -12.99
N PHE A 162 23.15 -1.83 -12.87
CA PHE A 162 24.05 -0.93 -12.16
C PHE A 162 24.23 -1.33 -10.70
N LEU A 163 23.14 -1.61 -9.96
CA LEU A 163 23.22 -2.11 -8.59
C LEU A 163 23.99 -3.43 -8.49
N VAL A 164 23.71 -4.38 -9.40
CA VAL A 164 24.43 -5.68 -9.44
C VAL A 164 25.93 -5.46 -9.67
N SER A 165 26.33 -4.51 -10.53
CA SER A 165 27.73 -4.19 -10.80
C SER A 165 28.50 -3.66 -9.57
N GLN A 166 27.79 -3.05 -8.62
CA GLN A 166 28.36 -2.55 -7.36
C GLN A 166 28.35 -3.60 -6.25
N THR A 167 27.73 -4.76 -6.48
CA THR A 167 27.55 -5.81 -5.48
C THR A 167 28.71 -6.81 -5.55
N GLU A 168 29.27 -7.17 -4.38
CA GLU A 168 30.32 -8.18 -4.32
C GLU A 168 29.80 -9.57 -4.75
N LEU A 169 30.60 -10.25 -5.57
CA LEU A 169 30.33 -11.61 -6.01
C LEU A 169 30.77 -12.60 -4.93
N ASN A 170 29.84 -13.40 -4.42
CA ASN A 170 30.12 -14.44 -3.42
C ASN A 170 29.52 -15.78 -3.87
N ASP A 171 30.30 -16.86 -3.84
CA ASP A 171 29.87 -18.21 -4.27
C ASP A 171 29.13 -18.22 -5.63
N ASN A 172 29.72 -17.53 -6.62
CA ASN A 172 29.17 -17.36 -7.97
C ASN A 172 27.75 -16.74 -8.00
N SER A 173 27.40 -15.95 -6.98
CA SER A 173 26.12 -15.26 -6.87
C SER A 173 26.28 -13.84 -6.33
N TYR A 174 25.58 -12.88 -6.94
CA TYR A 174 25.37 -11.55 -6.36
C TYR A 174 24.20 -11.63 -5.39
N ASN A 175 24.40 -11.21 -4.14
CA ASN A 175 23.38 -11.31 -3.11
C ASN A 175 22.72 -9.94 -2.90
N LEU A 176 21.44 -9.82 -3.25
CA LEU A 176 20.68 -8.58 -3.11
C LEU A 176 19.58 -8.73 -2.07
N LYS A 177 19.29 -7.63 -1.38
CA LYS A 177 18.14 -7.49 -0.49
C LYS A 177 17.27 -6.32 -0.93
N LEU A 178 16.06 -6.61 -1.41
CA LEU A 178 15.19 -5.63 -2.07
C LEU A 178 13.81 -5.57 -1.43
N LYS A 179 13.28 -4.36 -1.25
CA LYS A 179 11.87 -4.14 -0.90
C LYS A 179 11.05 -3.96 -2.17
N VAL A 180 9.92 -4.62 -2.26
CA VAL A 180 8.92 -4.37 -3.30
C VAL A 180 8.02 -3.24 -2.82
N LYS A 181 7.88 -2.19 -3.64
CA LYS A 181 7.03 -1.02 -3.38
C LYS A 181 6.03 -0.84 -4.53
N VAL A 182 4.83 -0.37 -4.20
CA VAL A 182 3.79 -0.04 -5.19
C VAL A 182 3.72 1.48 -5.32
N GLU A 183 3.61 1.96 -6.55
CA GLU A 183 3.55 3.39 -6.85
C GLU A 183 2.36 4.05 -6.14
N GLY A 184 2.58 5.19 -5.49
CA GLY A 184 1.52 5.91 -4.75
C GLY A 184 1.00 5.20 -3.48
N LYS A 185 1.65 4.12 -3.04
CA LYS A 185 1.29 3.36 -1.83
C LYS A 185 2.47 3.30 -0.87
N LYS A 186 2.26 3.70 0.38
CA LYS A 186 3.31 3.72 1.43
C LYS A 186 2.81 3.16 2.76
N SER A 187 3.74 2.84 3.66
CA SER A 187 3.34 2.36 4.99
C SER A 187 2.57 3.45 5.74
N TYR A 188 1.61 3.08 6.58
CA TYR A 188 0.80 4.07 7.30
C TYR A 188 1.66 5.05 8.11
N SER A 189 2.76 4.59 8.71
CA SER A 189 3.69 5.40 9.48
C SER A 189 4.53 6.39 8.66
N ASP A 190 4.55 6.26 7.33
CA ASP A 190 5.28 7.15 6.41
C ASP A 190 4.39 8.29 5.87
N TRP A 191 3.12 8.35 6.28
CA TRP A 191 2.23 9.46 5.95
C TRP A 191 2.46 10.64 6.88
N ASP A 192 2.54 11.84 6.29
CA ASP A 192 2.48 13.11 7.00
C ASP A 192 1.17 13.84 6.69
N LEU A 193 0.86 14.89 7.47
CA LEU A 193 -0.40 15.61 7.32
C LEU A 193 -0.54 16.29 5.95
N LYS A 194 0.55 16.80 5.37
CA LYS A 194 0.51 17.51 4.10
C LYS A 194 0.10 16.56 2.98
N ASP A 195 0.69 15.38 2.95
CA ASP A 195 0.34 14.34 1.99
C ASP A 195 -1.09 13.85 2.21
N VAL A 196 -1.52 13.67 3.47
CA VAL A 196 -2.90 13.26 3.80
C VAL A 196 -3.92 14.29 3.32
N PHE A 197 -3.69 15.57 3.59
CA PHE A 197 -4.61 16.62 3.17
C PHE A 197 -4.77 16.66 1.66
N LYS A 198 -3.66 16.58 0.93
CA LYS A 198 -3.67 16.61 -0.54
C LYS A 198 -4.23 15.34 -1.16
N GLU A 199 -3.75 14.17 -0.74
CA GLU A 199 -3.95 12.90 -1.46
C GLU A 199 -5.08 12.04 -0.90
N ILE A 200 -5.44 12.23 0.36
CA ILE A 200 -6.48 11.45 1.04
C ILE A 200 -7.75 12.27 1.24
N LEU A 201 -7.63 13.55 1.61
CA LEU A 201 -8.80 14.42 1.86
C LEU A 201 -9.18 15.31 0.67
N GLY A 202 -8.31 15.44 -0.34
CA GLY A 202 -8.54 16.35 -1.47
C GLY A 202 -8.57 17.83 -1.08
N GLN A 203 -7.93 18.20 0.04
CA GLN A 203 -7.85 19.56 0.60
C GLN A 203 -6.40 20.08 0.54
N PRO A 204 -5.87 20.44 -0.64
CA PRO A 204 -4.48 20.89 -0.78
C PRO A 204 -4.17 22.20 -0.04
N ASP A 205 -5.20 22.98 0.31
CA ASP A 205 -5.08 24.27 1.01
C ASP A 205 -4.99 24.12 2.53
N TYR A 206 -5.25 22.93 3.09
CA TYR A 206 -5.08 22.70 4.52
C TYR A 206 -3.58 22.72 4.88
N VAL A 207 -3.25 23.42 5.96
CA VAL A 207 -1.88 23.59 6.44
C VAL A 207 -1.68 22.85 7.76
N SER A 208 -2.73 22.74 8.58
CA SER A 208 -2.66 22.12 9.90
C SER A 208 -3.97 21.40 10.26
N LEU A 209 -3.94 20.65 11.37
CA LEU A 209 -5.17 20.09 11.93
C LEU A 209 -6.20 21.15 12.35
N GLY A 210 -5.80 22.41 12.51
CA GLY A 210 -6.72 23.51 12.80
C GLY A 210 -7.71 23.79 11.66
N ASP A 211 -7.38 23.39 10.43
CA ASP A 211 -8.22 23.58 9.25
C ASP A 211 -9.32 22.51 9.13
N ILE A 212 -9.19 21.40 9.86
CA ILE A 212 -10.20 20.34 9.89
C ILE A 212 -11.36 20.77 10.80
N PRO A 213 -12.63 20.68 10.34
CA PRO A 213 -13.80 20.97 11.15
C PRO A 213 -13.83 20.21 12.48
N ARG A 214 -14.37 20.85 13.51
CA ARG A 214 -14.53 20.23 14.83
C ARG A 214 -15.87 19.51 14.94
N PHE A 215 -15.91 18.42 15.71
CA PHE A 215 -17.15 17.85 16.21
C PHE A 215 -17.07 17.62 17.71
N ASN A 216 -18.22 17.66 18.38
CA ASN A 216 -18.31 17.31 19.80
C ASN A 216 -18.86 15.88 19.92
N VAL A 217 -18.20 15.05 20.72
CA VAL A 217 -18.68 13.67 20.97
C VAL A 217 -19.99 13.68 21.75
N ASP A 218 -20.24 14.71 22.56
CA ASP A 218 -21.53 14.88 23.25
C ASP A 218 -22.71 15.11 22.29
N ASP A 219 -22.46 15.40 21.01
CA ASP A 219 -23.51 15.48 19.98
C ASP A 219 -24.01 14.08 19.55
N LEU A 220 -23.29 13.01 19.92
CA LEU A 220 -23.75 11.64 19.74
C LEU A 220 -24.80 11.26 20.79
N PRO A 221 -25.69 10.29 20.51
CA PRO A 221 -26.65 9.81 21.48
C PRO A 221 -25.99 9.46 22.83
N PRO A 222 -26.61 9.80 23.96
CA PRO A 222 -26.14 9.34 25.26
C PRO A 222 -26.21 7.81 25.34
N LEU A 223 -25.41 7.23 26.24
CA LEU A 223 -25.48 5.80 26.53
C LEU A 223 -26.89 5.42 27.00
N GLU A 224 -27.47 4.36 26.43
CA GLU A 224 -28.79 3.88 26.85
C GLU A 224 -28.76 3.41 28.31
N HIS A 225 -27.64 2.79 28.70
CA HIS A 225 -27.35 2.38 30.05
C HIS A 225 -26.07 3.07 30.51
N PRO A 226 -26.07 3.93 31.55
CA PRO A 226 -24.84 4.47 32.08
C PRO A 226 -23.98 3.33 32.65
N PHE A 227 -22.66 3.49 32.65
CA PHE A 227 -21.77 2.58 33.37
C PHE A 227 -22.18 2.51 34.84
N SER A 228 -22.28 1.29 35.36
CA SER A 228 -22.49 1.07 36.78
C SER A 228 -21.29 1.52 37.60
N GLU A 229 -21.51 1.84 38.88
CA GLU A 229 -20.42 2.17 39.80
C GLU A 229 -19.40 1.04 39.91
N GLY A 230 -19.85 -0.22 39.80
CA GLY A 230 -18.97 -1.39 39.81
C GLY A 230 -18.03 -1.44 38.61
N GLU A 231 -18.54 -1.22 37.40
CA GLU A 231 -17.72 -1.18 36.18
C GLU A 231 -16.70 -0.04 36.22
N LEU A 232 -17.13 1.17 36.61
CA LEU A 232 -16.24 2.31 36.75
C LEU A 232 -15.16 2.08 37.82
N LYS A 233 -15.51 1.41 38.92
CA LYS A 233 -14.55 1.07 39.97
C LYS A 233 -13.47 0.11 39.45
N ILE A 234 -13.85 -0.94 38.74
CA ILE A 234 -12.90 -1.91 38.16
C ILE A 234 -11.96 -1.20 37.17
N PHE A 235 -12.52 -0.36 36.30
CA PHE A 235 -11.74 0.42 35.34
C PHE A 235 -10.71 1.33 36.02
N ILE A 236 -11.13 2.07 37.05
CA ILE A 236 -10.24 2.97 37.82
C ILE A 236 -9.16 2.17 38.56
N GLU A 237 -9.50 1.02 39.14
CA GLU A 237 -8.55 0.16 39.83
C GLU A 237 -7.49 -0.41 38.88
N GLU A 238 -7.86 -0.78 37.65
CA GLU A 238 -6.91 -1.22 36.61
C GLU A 238 -5.95 -0.09 36.22
N LEU A 239 -6.47 1.11 35.96
CA LEU A 239 -5.66 2.29 35.62
C LEU A 239 -4.72 2.69 36.76
N ARG A 240 -5.21 2.71 38.00
CA ARG A 240 -4.41 3.08 39.18
C ARG A 240 -3.32 2.04 39.46
N THR A 241 -3.62 0.76 39.31
CA THR A 241 -2.62 -0.32 39.44
C THR A 241 -1.53 -0.17 38.39
N THR A 242 -1.92 0.09 37.14
CA THR A 242 -0.99 0.35 36.03
C THR A 242 -0.11 1.57 36.33
N PHE A 243 -0.73 2.68 36.73
CA PHE A 243 -0.05 3.94 37.03
C PHE A 243 0.99 3.79 38.15
N ASN A 244 0.65 3.05 39.20
CA ASN A 244 1.58 2.76 40.29
C ASN A 244 2.72 1.82 39.86
N ALA A 245 2.42 0.80 39.04
CA ALA A 245 3.42 -0.17 38.57
C ALA A 245 4.50 0.49 37.69
N PHE A 246 4.13 1.52 36.93
CA PHE A 246 5.06 2.31 36.10
C PHE A 246 5.61 3.53 36.84
N ASN A 247 5.61 3.54 38.17
CA ASN A 247 6.17 4.62 38.99
C ASN A 247 5.63 6.02 38.62
N LYS A 248 4.35 6.10 38.22
CA LYS A 248 3.68 7.34 37.80
C LYS A 248 4.23 7.96 36.51
N GLU A 249 4.97 7.19 35.71
CA GLU A 249 5.45 7.60 34.40
C GLU A 249 4.44 7.21 33.30
N PHE A 250 4.36 8.05 32.26
CA PHE A 250 3.46 7.87 31.10
C PHE A 250 4.23 8.13 29.80
N GLY A 251 3.79 7.48 28.72
CA GLY A 251 4.21 7.83 27.35
C GLY A 251 5.69 7.63 27.03
N THR A 252 6.46 6.96 27.90
CA THR A 252 7.90 6.74 27.68
C THR A 252 8.18 5.98 26.39
N ASN A 253 7.27 5.09 26.00
CA ASN A 253 7.25 4.43 24.71
C ASN A 253 5.83 3.91 24.41
N GLU A 254 5.63 3.50 23.16
CA GLU A 254 4.36 3.02 22.64
C GLU A 254 3.85 1.73 23.34
N PRO A 255 4.70 0.71 23.67
CA PRO A 255 4.27 -0.42 24.49
C PRO A 255 3.68 -0.03 25.86
N THR A 256 4.29 0.92 26.57
CA THR A 256 3.77 1.41 27.85
C THR A 256 2.43 2.14 27.66
N ALA A 257 2.31 2.98 26.63
CA ALA A 257 1.06 3.66 26.29
C ALA A 257 -0.09 2.66 26.06
N ARG A 258 0.19 1.56 25.34
CA ARG A 258 -0.78 0.50 25.08
C ARG A 258 -1.35 -0.14 26.34
N VAL A 259 -0.61 -0.21 27.45
CA VAL A 259 -1.14 -0.79 28.70
C VAL A 259 -2.30 0.04 29.24
N TYR A 260 -2.19 1.38 29.21
CA TYR A 260 -3.29 2.27 29.59
C TYR A 260 -4.45 2.18 28.58
N ILE A 261 -4.16 2.24 27.29
CA ILE A 261 -5.16 2.21 26.21
C ILE A 261 -6.00 0.92 26.28
N ASN A 262 -5.38 -0.21 26.62
CA ASN A 262 -6.06 -1.50 26.76
C ASN A 262 -7.24 -1.45 27.72
N ALA A 263 -7.12 -0.75 28.86
CA ALA A 263 -8.21 -0.65 29.84
C ALA A 263 -9.44 0.04 29.23
N PHE A 264 -9.23 1.17 28.55
CA PHE A 264 -10.31 1.90 27.87
C PHE A 264 -10.99 1.06 26.80
N MET A 265 -10.20 0.45 25.90
CA MET A 265 -10.74 -0.31 24.77
C MET A 265 -11.49 -1.56 25.23
N LYS A 266 -10.96 -2.29 26.24
CA LYS A 266 -11.63 -3.48 26.78
C LYS A 266 -12.95 -3.12 27.44
N VAL A 267 -12.95 -2.16 28.36
CA VAL A 267 -14.16 -1.81 29.12
C VAL A 267 -15.25 -1.26 28.19
N ALA A 268 -14.90 -0.41 27.22
CA ALA A 268 -15.86 0.09 26.24
C ALA A 268 -16.45 -1.04 25.37
N VAL A 269 -15.63 -2.00 24.92
CA VAL A 269 -16.13 -3.11 24.10
C VAL A 269 -16.98 -4.09 24.93
N CYS A 270 -16.59 -4.41 26.16
CA CYS A 270 -17.40 -5.23 27.08
C CYS A 270 -18.76 -4.58 27.33
N TYR A 271 -18.79 -3.27 27.60
CA TYR A 271 -20.04 -2.52 27.75
C TYR A 271 -20.97 -2.71 26.54
N ILE A 272 -20.43 -2.60 25.32
CA ILE A 272 -21.23 -2.81 24.10
C ILE A 272 -21.70 -4.27 24.02
N GLN A 273 -20.87 -5.24 24.34
CA GLN A 273 -21.26 -6.66 24.33
C GLN A 273 -22.40 -6.96 25.30
N ASP A 274 -22.34 -6.38 26.50
CA ASP A 274 -23.27 -6.66 27.58
C ASP A 274 -24.61 -5.94 27.40
N HIS A 275 -24.58 -4.72 26.87
CA HIS A 275 -25.76 -3.84 26.85
C HIS A 275 -26.37 -3.61 25.47
N ILE A 276 -25.57 -3.65 24.39
CA ILE A 276 -26.01 -3.15 23.08
C ILE A 276 -25.94 -4.23 21.99
N ASN A 277 -24.76 -4.80 21.75
CA ASN A 277 -24.51 -5.77 20.68
C ASN A 277 -23.37 -6.74 21.03
N LYS A 278 -23.75 -8.00 21.32
CA LYS A 278 -22.84 -9.12 21.65
C LYS A 278 -21.79 -9.45 20.58
N SER A 279 -21.98 -8.98 19.35
CA SER A 279 -21.04 -9.24 18.24
C SER A 279 -19.84 -8.28 18.22
N ALA A 280 -19.82 -7.25 19.08
CA ALA A 280 -18.69 -6.35 19.18
C ALA A 280 -17.41 -7.11 19.51
N LYS A 281 -16.33 -6.81 18.81
CA LYS A 281 -15.05 -7.52 18.92
C LYS A 281 -13.90 -6.54 18.84
N LEU A 282 -13.05 -6.55 19.86
CA LEU A 282 -11.74 -5.89 19.85
C LEU A 282 -10.70 -6.82 19.23
N SER A 283 -9.87 -6.29 18.33
CA SER A 283 -8.71 -6.98 17.78
C SER A 283 -7.51 -6.03 17.79
N VAL A 284 -6.30 -6.58 17.94
CA VAL A 284 -5.05 -5.81 18.03
C VAL A 284 -4.08 -6.22 16.95
N GLU A 285 -3.23 -5.29 16.50
CA GLU A 285 -2.15 -5.53 15.52
C GLU A 285 -2.63 -6.17 14.21
N ILE A 286 -3.84 -5.81 13.79
CA ILE A 286 -4.46 -6.39 12.59
C ILE A 286 -3.93 -5.69 11.35
N PRO A 287 -3.39 -6.44 10.36
CA PRO A 287 -3.00 -5.85 9.08
C PRO A 287 -4.22 -5.27 8.36
N LEU A 288 -4.07 -4.02 7.91
CA LEU A 288 -5.00 -3.37 6.99
C LEU A 288 -4.23 -2.97 5.74
N ASP A 289 -4.81 -3.29 4.59
CA ASP A 289 -4.21 -3.00 3.29
C ASP A 289 -5.22 -2.26 2.41
N GLY A 290 -4.88 -1.02 2.07
CA GLY A 290 -5.66 -0.15 1.18
C GLY A 290 -4.90 0.17 -0.10
N SER A 291 -5.49 0.99 -0.97
CA SER A 291 -4.84 1.43 -2.21
C SER A 291 -3.68 2.40 -1.95
N ARG A 292 -3.79 3.24 -0.91
CA ARG A 292 -2.80 4.28 -0.57
C ARG A 292 -1.87 3.89 0.57
N GLY A 293 -2.35 3.04 1.48
CA GLY A 293 -1.67 2.76 2.74
C GLY A 293 -1.64 1.27 3.06
N TYR A 294 -0.62 0.86 3.82
CA TYR A 294 -0.55 -0.48 4.37
C TYR A 294 0.14 -0.52 5.73
N GLY A 295 -0.19 -1.52 6.53
CA GLY A 295 0.44 -1.74 7.83
C GLY A 295 -0.52 -2.34 8.86
N PRO A 296 -0.02 -2.62 10.08
CA PRO A 296 -0.92 -2.94 11.19
C PRO A 296 -1.74 -1.70 11.60
N VAL A 297 -2.88 -1.97 12.20
CA VAL A 297 -3.60 -1.02 13.05
C VAL A 297 -3.51 -1.54 14.49
N ASP A 298 -3.19 -0.67 15.44
CA ASP A 298 -2.98 -1.07 16.84
C ASP A 298 -4.24 -1.68 17.46
N TYR A 299 -5.38 -1.03 17.24
CA TYR A 299 -6.68 -1.58 17.65
C TYR A 299 -7.74 -1.37 16.58
N ILE A 300 -8.56 -2.40 16.41
CA ILE A 300 -9.76 -2.38 15.58
C ILE A 300 -10.93 -2.88 16.42
N VAL A 301 -12.06 -2.17 16.38
CA VAL A 301 -13.34 -2.69 16.85
C VAL A 301 -14.22 -3.01 15.65
N GLU A 302 -14.69 -4.25 15.60
CA GLU A 302 -15.69 -4.70 14.63
C GLU A 302 -17.03 -5.00 15.32
N ILE A 303 -18.15 -4.65 14.70
CA ILE A 303 -19.52 -5.01 15.13
C ILE A 303 -20.20 -5.70 13.96
N VAL A 304 -20.72 -6.92 14.12
CA VAL A 304 -21.29 -7.74 13.01
C VAL A 304 -20.29 -7.85 11.82
N ARG A 305 -18.99 -7.98 12.11
CA ARG A 305 -17.87 -8.02 11.13
C ARG A 305 -17.67 -6.72 10.33
N ILE A 306 -18.22 -5.62 10.82
CA ILE A 306 -18.09 -4.27 10.29
C ILE A 306 -17.05 -3.55 11.12
N LEU A 307 -15.99 -3.07 10.49
CA LEU A 307 -15.00 -2.21 11.15
C LEU A 307 -15.61 -0.85 11.46
N VAL A 308 -15.80 -0.51 12.74
CA VAL A 308 -16.49 0.73 13.15
C VAL A 308 -15.56 1.75 13.81
N LEU A 309 -14.47 1.27 14.42
CA LEU A 309 -13.52 2.10 15.14
C LEU A 309 -12.09 1.59 14.93
N LEU A 310 -11.19 2.52 14.66
CA LEU A 310 -9.74 2.33 14.64
C LEU A 310 -9.14 3.10 15.82
N CYS A 311 -8.08 2.58 16.43
CA CYS A 311 -7.28 3.34 17.39
C CYS A 311 -5.80 3.16 17.07
N GLU A 312 -5.11 4.29 16.96
CA GLU A 312 -3.67 4.39 16.73
C GLU A 312 -2.99 4.91 18.00
N ALA A 313 -2.11 4.08 18.57
CA ALA A 313 -1.31 4.40 19.72
C ALA A 313 -0.02 5.11 19.29
N LYS A 314 0.39 6.12 20.05
CA LYS A 314 1.67 6.83 19.86
C LYS A 314 2.39 6.99 21.19
N SER A 315 3.70 7.17 21.15
CA SER A 315 4.44 7.65 22.32
C SER A 315 4.18 9.13 22.56
N GLU A 316 4.23 9.96 21.51
CA GLU A 316 4.16 11.42 21.63
C GLU A 316 3.46 12.12 20.45
N ASP A 317 3.86 11.85 19.21
CA ASP A 317 3.44 12.64 18.04
C ASP A 317 2.00 12.36 17.60
N MET A 318 1.06 13.11 18.20
CA MET A 318 -0.37 13.07 17.87
C MET A 318 -0.67 13.51 16.43
N ASN A 319 0.15 14.37 15.82
CA ASN A 319 -0.07 14.83 14.45
C ASN A 319 0.25 13.73 13.45
N LYS A 320 1.38 13.06 13.63
CA LYS A 320 1.74 11.87 12.87
C LYS A 320 0.74 10.74 13.08
N GLY A 321 0.29 10.53 14.32
CA GLY A 321 -0.80 9.58 14.61
C GLY A 321 -2.12 9.95 13.91
N THR A 322 -2.42 11.24 13.77
CA THR A 322 -3.62 11.71 13.05
C THR A 322 -3.49 11.50 11.55
N ALA A 323 -2.34 11.80 10.95
CA ALA A 323 -2.07 11.47 9.54
C ALA A 323 -2.25 9.95 9.30
N GLN A 324 -1.69 9.14 10.19
CA GLN A 324 -1.76 7.70 10.12
C GLN A 324 -3.20 7.17 10.20
N VAL A 325 -3.98 7.62 11.20
CA VAL A 325 -5.35 7.14 11.39
C VAL A 325 -6.24 7.53 10.21
N LEU A 326 -6.04 8.70 9.59
CA LEU A 326 -6.83 9.14 8.43
C LEU A 326 -6.63 8.21 7.23
N VAL A 327 -5.40 7.76 6.97
CA VAL A 327 -5.13 6.83 5.86
C VAL A 327 -5.63 5.43 6.18
N GLN A 328 -5.56 5.00 7.44
CA GLN A 328 -6.17 3.75 7.89
C GLN A 328 -7.70 3.80 7.75
N MET A 329 -8.34 4.93 8.08
CA MET A 329 -9.79 5.14 7.89
C MET A 329 -10.17 5.09 6.41
N HIS A 330 -9.41 5.74 5.52
CA HIS A 330 -9.59 5.62 4.07
C HIS A 330 -9.52 4.15 3.61
N SER A 331 -8.51 3.40 4.06
CA SER A 331 -8.35 1.98 3.72
C SER A 331 -9.49 1.11 4.29
N ALA A 332 -10.00 1.45 5.47
CA ALA A 332 -11.16 0.81 6.05
C ALA A 332 -12.43 1.09 5.23
N MET A 333 -12.58 2.30 4.68
CA MET A 333 -13.68 2.65 3.78
C MET A 333 -13.65 1.84 2.49
N GLU A 334 -12.49 1.72 1.85
CA GLU A 334 -12.32 0.86 0.67
C GLU A 334 -12.74 -0.59 0.96
N ARG A 335 -12.30 -1.14 2.09
CA ARG A 335 -12.65 -2.50 2.51
C ARG A 335 -14.15 -2.67 2.72
N GLN A 336 -14.83 -1.66 3.25
CA GLN A 336 -16.28 -1.71 3.45
C GLN A 336 -17.04 -1.65 2.11
N LEU A 337 -16.64 -0.75 1.21
CA LEU A 337 -17.24 -0.62 -0.13
C LEU A 337 -17.09 -1.89 -0.97
N ARG A 338 -15.93 -2.57 -0.89
CA ARG A 338 -15.73 -3.86 -1.58
C ARG A 338 -16.63 -4.98 -1.06
N LYS A 339 -16.96 -4.96 0.24
CA LYS A 339 -17.73 -6.04 0.89
C LYS A 339 -19.25 -5.84 0.85
N ARG A 340 -19.74 -4.64 0.55
CA ARG A 340 -21.17 -4.32 0.69
C ARG A 340 -21.78 -3.67 -0.55
N LYS A 341 -22.95 -4.18 -0.94
CA LYS A 341 -23.92 -3.47 -1.80
C LYS A 341 -24.84 -2.56 -0.95
N PHE A 342 -24.28 -1.79 -0.01
CA PHE A 342 -25.12 -0.93 0.85
C PHE A 342 -25.39 0.42 0.17
N GLN A 343 -26.60 0.94 0.35
CA GLN A 343 -27.06 2.25 -0.12
C GLN A 343 -26.73 3.41 0.85
N MET A 344 -26.11 3.13 2.01
CA MET A 344 -25.74 4.16 2.98
C MET A 344 -24.25 4.43 2.97
N GLU A 345 -23.90 5.72 3.04
CA GLU A 345 -22.53 6.17 3.25
C GLU A 345 -22.07 5.74 4.66
N PRO A 346 -21.08 4.85 4.75
CA PRO A 346 -20.62 4.37 6.03
C PRO A 346 -19.87 5.47 6.81
N THR A 347 -20.07 5.48 8.13
CA THR A 347 -19.29 6.31 9.05
C THR A 347 -18.21 5.44 9.70
N ILE A 348 -16.98 5.94 9.77
CA ILE A 348 -15.89 5.32 10.53
C ILE A 348 -15.38 6.31 11.56
N PHE A 349 -15.07 5.80 12.74
CA PHE A 349 -14.40 6.56 13.78
C PHE A 349 -12.93 6.12 13.92
N GLY A 350 -12.08 7.08 14.26
CA GLY A 350 -10.67 6.89 14.55
C GLY A 350 -10.34 7.51 15.91
N ILE A 351 -9.37 6.92 16.60
CA ILE A 351 -8.77 7.48 17.81
C ILE A 351 -7.28 7.57 17.57
N VAL A 352 -6.70 8.69 17.98
CA VAL A 352 -5.25 8.83 18.14
C VAL A 352 -4.99 9.07 19.61
N THR A 353 -4.05 8.34 20.20
CA THR A 353 -3.80 8.48 21.62
C THR A 353 -2.37 8.11 22.03
N THR A 354 -1.88 8.78 23.07
CA THR A 354 -0.65 8.38 23.79
C THR A 354 -0.95 7.64 25.11
N GLY A 355 -2.21 7.24 25.32
CA GLY A 355 -2.77 6.85 26.61
C GLY A 355 -3.05 8.05 27.52
N LYS A 356 -2.23 9.10 27.45
CA LYS A 356 -2.45 10.38 28.14
C LYS A 356 -3.31 11.33 27.32
N LEU A 357 -2.93 11.58 26.08
CA LEU A 357 -3.67 12.46 25.17
C LEU A 357 -4.62 11.61 24.32
N TRP A 358 -5.83 12.11 24.06
CA TRP A 358 -6.83 11.43 23.25
C TRP A 358 -7.47 12.41 22.27
N ARG A 359 -7.51 12.04 20.99
CA ARG A 359 -8.23 12.76 19.94
C ARG A 359 -9.12 11.77 19.20
N PHE A 360 -10.37 12.17 18.97
CA PHE A 360 -11.30 11.40 18.16
C PHE A 360 -11.41 12.02 16.76
N VAL A 361 -11.58 11.16 15.78
CA VAL A 361 -11.73 11.49 14.36
C VAL A 361 -13.01 10.83 13.87
N ARG A 362 -13.83 11.57 13.13
CA ARG A 362 -15.03 11.06 12.47
C ARG A 362 -14.88 11.24 10.97
N TRP A 363 -14.98 10.14 10.23
CA TRP A 363 -15.01 10.13 8.77
C TRP A 363 -16.42 9.79 8.29
N THR A 364 -16.91 10.61 7.37
CA THR A 364 -18.21 10.50 6.69
C THR A 364 -18.03 10.85 5.22
N GLY A 365 -19.04 10.62 4.38
CA GLY A 365 -18.93 10.87 2.94
C GLY A 365 -18.30 9.71 2.16
N SER A 366 -18.10 9.92 0.86
CA SER A 366 -17.47 8.93 -0.03
C SER A 366 -15.94 9.02 0.00
N LEU A 367 -15.26 8.09 -0.70
CA LEU A 367 -13.81 8.15 -0.86
C LEU A 367 -13.37 9.34 -1.72
N GLU A 368 -14.20 9.75 -2.68
CA GLU A 368 -13.93 10.85 -3.59
C GLU A 368 -14.20 12.23 -2.97
N ASN A 369 -15.13 12.30 -2.01
CA ASN A 369 -15.48 13.53 -1.31
C ASN A 369 -15.63 13.28 0.21
N PRO A 370 -14.53 13.04 0.91
CA PRO A 370 -14.57 12.72 2.32
C PRO A 370 -14.86 13.95 3.17
N THR A 371 -15.68 13.77 4.20
CA THR A 371 -15.92 14.77 5.23
C THR A 371 -15.36 14.27 6.56
N VAL A 372 -14.28 14.91 7.01
CA VAL A 372 -13.56 14.56 8.24
C VAL A 372 -13.78 15.61 9.30
N HIS A 373 -14.03 15.17 10.53
CA HIS A 373 -14.05 16.03 11.70
C HIS A 373 -13.12 15.50 12.78
N ILE A 374 -12.56 16.39 13.61
CA ILE A 374 -11.74 16.02 14.77
C ILE A 374 -12.21 16.69 16.06
N THR A 375 -11.98 16.06 17.20
CA THR A 375 -12.19 16.70 18.51
C THR A 375 -10.99 17.55 18.90
N GLU A 376 -11.14 18.36 19.96
CA GLU A 376 -9.99 18.79 20.77
C GLU A 376 -9.25 17.59 21.38
N GLU A 377 -8.09 17.85 22.00
CA GLU A 377 -7.35 16.84 22.74
C GLU A 377 -7.86 16.75 24.19
N PHE A 378 -8.17 15.54 24.64
CA PHE A 378 -8.49 15.25 26.04
C PHE A 378 -7.23 14.73 26.75
N THR A 379 -6.93 15.27 27.93
CA THR A 379 -5.73 14.89 28.70
C THR A 379 -6.11 14.11 29.95
N CYS A 380 -5.84 12.80 29.96
CA CYS A 380 -5.93 11.95 31.14
C CYS A 380 -4.70 12.15 32.03
N ASN A 381 -4.88 12.29 33.33
CA ASN A 381 -3.79 12.48 34.29
C ASN A 381 -3.64 11.31 35.26
N PHE A 382 -4.61 10.40 35.31
CA PHE A 382 -4.66 9.22 36.17
C PHE A 382 -4.57 9.54 37.67
N LEU A 383 -4.94 10.77 38.04
CA LEU A 383 -4.97 11.25 39.42
C LEU A 383 -6.42 11.35 39.91
N ASP A 384 -6.54 11.55 41.23
CA ASP A 384 -7.80 11.84 41.90
C ASP A 384 -8.91 10.80 41.61
N ASN A 385 -10.10 11.28 41.26
CA ASN A 385 -11.30 10.48 40.94
C ASN A 385 -11.39 10.08 39.45
N MET A 386 -10.40 10.46 38.64
CA MET A 386 -10.28 10.10 37.22
C MET A 386 -11.51 10.47 36.36
N GLU A 387 -12.09 11.67 36.57
CA GLU A 387 -13.28 12.09 35.80
C GLU A 387 -13.01 12.23 34.30
N LEU A 388 -11.81 12.64 33.89
CA LEU A 388 -11.46 12.75 32.48
C LEU A 388 -11.34 11.38 31.83
N GLU A 389 -10.79 10.39 32.53
CA GLU A 389 -10.69 9.00 32.07
C GLU A 389 -12.08 8.38 31.93
N LYS A 390 -12.97 8.59 32.92
CA LYS A 390 -14.38 8.18 32.82
C LYS A 390 -15.07 8.84 31.63
N LYS A 391 -14.81 10.13 31.39
CA LYS A 391 -15.37 10.89 30.27
C LYS A 391 -14.89 10.34 28.92
N VAL A 392 -13.59 10.06 28.78
CA VAL A 392 -13.01 9.44 27.57
C VAL A 392 -13.57 8.04 27.35
N LEU A 393 -13.66 7.21 28.41
CA LEU A 393 -14.28 5.89 28.33
C LEU A 393 -15.74 5.98 27.84
N ARG A 394 -16.51 6.92 28.38
CA ARG A 394 -17.89 7.20 27.96
C ARG A 394 -17.95 7.58 26.48
N TYR A 395 -17.06 8.44 26.00
CA TYR A 395 -16.99 8.82 24.60
C TYR A 395 -16.71 7.64 23.66
N ILE A 396 -15.78 6.75 24.02
CA ILE A 396 -15.54 5.53 23.24
C ILE A 396 -16.80 4.67 23.18
N ALA A 397 -17.47 4.47 24.32
CA ALA A 397 -18.71 3.70 24.37
C ALA A 397 -19.86 4.35 23.56
N GLN A 398 -20.02 5.68 23.61
CA GLN A 398 -21.04 6.40 22.83
C GLN A 398 -20.82 6.25 21.32
N ILE A 399 -19.55 6.34 20.87
CA ILE A 399 -19.18 6.10 19.48
C ILE A 399 -19.58 4.69 19.06
N LEU A 400 -19.21 3.67 19.85
CA LEU A 400 -19.51 2.29 19.53
C LEU A 400 -21.03 2.00 19.57
N GLN A 401 -21.76 2.60 20.50
CA GLN A 401 -23.23 2.46 20.58
C GLN A 401 -23.89 3.07 19.35
N ALA A 402 -23.52 4.30 18.96
CA ALA A 402 -24.07 4.95 17.77
C ALA A 402 -23.83 4.12 16.50
N GLN A 403 -22.65 3.50 16.40
CA GLN A 403 -22.34 2.57 15.32
C GLN A 403 -23.17 1.29 15.39
N ALA A 404 -23.31 0.66 16.56
CA ALA A 404 -24.12 -0.54 16.74
C ALA A 404 -25.60 -0.33 16.35
N MET A 405 -26.17 0.82 16.73
CA MET A 405 -27.55 1.20 16.40
C MET A 405 -27.76 1.36 14.90
N THR A 406 -26.73 1.76 14.15
CA THR A 406 -26.79 1.88 12.69
C THR A 406 -26.86 0.50 12.01
N PHE A 407 -26.36 -0.56 12.64
CA PHE A 407 -26.30 -1.93 12.09
C PHE A 407 -27.28 -2.91 12.74
N GLY A 408 -28.05 -2.49 13.75
CA GLY A 408 -28.97 -3.34 14.51
C GLY A 408 -30.28 -3.70 13.81
N ASP A 409 -30.63 -3.04 12.69
CA ASP A 409 -31.92 -3.20 12.00
C ASP A 409 -31.97 -4.36 10.99
N ASP A 410 -30.88 -5.10 10.77
CA ASP A 410 -30.85 -6.22 9.81
C ASP A 410 -31.39 -7.55 10.39
N ASP A 411 -31.66 -7.62 11.70
CA ASP A 411 -32.22 -8.81 12.33
C ASP A 411 -33.77 -8.77 12.30
N LYS A 412 -34.34 -9.01 11.12
CA LYS A 412 -35.80 -9.07 10.86
C LYS A 412 -36.53 -10.25 11.55
N ASN A 413 -36.14 -10.63 12.75
CA ASN A 413 -36.81 -11.66 13.55
C ASN A 413 -37.12 -11.28 15.00
N SER A 414 -36.78 -10.07 15.48
CA SER A 414 -37.29 -9.57 16.76
C SER A 414 -38.42 -8.57 16.52
N GLY A 415 -39.65 -9.03 16.69
CA GLY A 415 -40.85 -8.23 16.49
C GLY A 415 -40.99 -7.10 17.52
N HIS A 416 -40.47 -5.91 17.21
CA HIS A 416 -40.97 -4.65 17.73
C HIS A 416 -40.80 -3.52 16.69
N PRO A 417 -41.74 -2.56 16.62
CA PRO A 417 -41.92 -1.76 15.42
C PRO A 417 -40.94 -0.58 15.33
N SER A 418 -40.13 -0.57 14.26
CA SER A 418 -39.46 0.63 13.76
C SER A 418 -40.46 1.64 13.23
N LYS A 419 -40.39 2.89 13.72
CA LYS A 419 -40.60 4.14 12.98
C LYS A 419 -40.51 5.34 13.94
N ARG A 420 -39.44 6.14 13.81
CA ARG A 420 -39.52 7.60 14.04
C ARG A 420 -38.95 8.30 12.82
N GLN A 421 -39.81 8.49 11.83
CA GLN A 421 -39.72 9.66 10.96
C GLN A 421 -40.09 10.87 11.83
N CYS A 422 -39.14 11.74 12.12
CA CYS A 422 -39.48 13.12 12.50
C CYS A 422 -39.80 13.88 11.21
N THR A 423 -41.07 13.85 10.81
CA THR A 423 -41.66 14.90 9.99
C THR A 423 -41.82 16.12 10.89
N ASN A 424 -41.12 17.21 10.59
CA ASN A 424 -41.44 18.53 11.11
C ASN A 424 -42.85 18.91 10.61
N GLN A 425 -43.81 18.90 11.53
CA GLN A 425 -45.04 19.68 11.37
C GLN A 425 -44.75 21.08 11.90
N GLU A 426 -44.51 22.02 11.00
CA GLU A 426 -44.84 23.42 11.26
C GLU A 426 -46.35 23.56 11.07
N ASN A 427 -47.04 23.99 12.11
CA ASN A 427 -48.33 24.67 12.00
C ASN A 427 -48.27 25.94 12.86
N ASP A 428 -48.44 27.05 12.16
CA ASP A 428 -49.09 28.31 12.53
C ASP A 428 -48.54 29.16 13.69
N LYS A 429 -47.85 30.24 13.29
CA LYS A 429 -48.38 31.61 13.47
C LYS A 429 -47.82 32.59 12.43
#